data_AF-A0A1H9UXU8-F1
#
_entry.id   AF-A0A1H9UXU8-F1
#
_cell.length_a   1.000
_cell.length_b   1.000
_cell.length_c   1.000
_cell.angle_alpha   90.00
_cell.angle_beta   90.00
_cell.angle_gamma   90.00
#
_symmetry.space_group_name_H-M   'P 1'
#
loop_
_entity.id
_entity.type
_entity.pdbx_description
1 polymer ?
#
loop_
_entity_poly.entity_id
_entity_poly.type
_entity_poly.pdbx_seq_one_letter_code
_entity_poly.pdbx_strand_id
1 'polypeptide(L)'
;MSTGPLEPRELDYRRTADRPTFADLPAEVRARLAELAGGAVVADPPVRSGFTRAYAGRLSLADGRAVFAKAADTSAPHARVAIERESAVLAHLAGRATAPHLVGSAAVDEWRLIVMEAVDGDMPGMPWTTTAADAVHRACLAAAEVPADVVVALTADLLAVDLGSDPVALNALESLAGGVDPWPGWLTPLTAEQRSELAGLAGHAGAALAGTQVVHGDLRPDNLVVDRTGTARMVDWNWVSRGPAWVDFVGLWPLMAHHGLDVTRWQGSPLLVGVDPDAVDAFLAVVVGLMVDKARGDDSSPSLAVLRAHQRFTAHTFLALLASRRRWA
;
A
#
# COMPACT_ATOMS: atom_id res chain seq x y z
N MET A 1 -22.26 27.23 15.98
CA MET A 1 -22.15 25.75 15.89
C MET A 1 -20.91 25.48 15.07
N SER A 2 -19.92 24.81 15.65
CA SER A 2 -18.60 24.62 15.04
C SER A 2 -18.74 23.78 13.76
N THR A 3 -18.60 24.41 12.60
CA THR A 3 -18.42 23.71 11.32
C THR A 3 -16.91 23.57 11.09
N GLY A 4 -16.25 22.79 11.95
CA GLY A 4 -14.92 22.29 11.63
C GLY A 4 -15.00 21.37 10.40
N PRO A 5 -13.89 21.14 9.68
CA PRO A 5 -13.86 20.15 8.61
C PRO A 5 -14.36 18.80 9.15
N LEU A 6 -15.22 18.12 8.38
CA LEU A 6 -15.63 16.77 8.71
C LEU A 6 -14.43 15.86 8.46
N GLU A 7 -13.69 15.55 9.52
CA GLU A 7 -12.56 14.63 9.44
C GLU A 7 -13.01 13.31 8.80
N PRO A 8 -12.31 12.81 7.77
CA PRO A 8 -12.64 11.53 7.17
C PRO A 8 -12.56 10.43 8.23
N ARG A 9 -13.58 9.58 8.27
CA ARG A 9 -13.61 8.44 9.17
C ARG A 9 -12.45 7.49 8.87
N GLU A 10 -11.67 7.17 9.89
CA GLU A 10 -10.67 6.11 9.82
C GLU A 10 -11.32 4.76 9.46
N LEU A 11 -10.67 4.03 8.55
CA LEU A 11 -11.11 2.72 8.09
C LEU A 11 -10.54 1.63 8.98
N ASP A 12 -11.34 0.60 9.25
CA ASP A 12 -10.83 -0.69 9.72
C ASP A 12 -10.36 -1.51 8.50
N TYR A 13 -9.07 -1.41 8.17
CA TYR A 13 -8.36 -2.21 7.14
C TYR A 13 -8.54 -3.73 7.26
N ARG A 14 -9.02 -4.26 8.40
CA ARG A 14 -9.39 -5.68 8.50
C ARG A 14 -10.71 -6.00 7.79
N ARG A 15 -11.47 -4.98 7.36
CA ARG A 15 -12.84 -5.09 6.85
C ARG A 15 -13.12 -4.14 5.68
N THR A 16 -12.23 -4.10 4.70
CA THR A 16 -12.32 -3.24 3.50
C THR A 16 -12.77 -3.97 2.23
N ALA A 17 -12.72 -5.30 2.20
CA ALA A 17 -13.10 -6.11 1.05
C ALA A 17 -14.32 -6.98 1.30
N ASP A 18 -15.09 -7.16 0.23
CA ASP A 18 -16.10 -8.20 0.08
C ASP A 18 -15.63 -9.15 -1.05
N ARG A 19 -15.38 -10.41 -0.70
CA ARG A 19 -14.68 -11.39 -1.55
C ARG A 19 -15.53 -12.66 -1.70
N PRO A 20 -15.51 -13.32 -2.86
CA PRO A 20 -16.10 -14.64 -3.02
C PRO A 20 -15.43 -15.63 -2.04
N THR A 21 -16.18 -16.63 -1.62
CA THR A 21 -15.63 -17.77 -0.86
C THR A 21 -14.90 -18.73 -1.80
N PHE A 22 -14.11 -19.64 -1.24
CA PHE A 22 -13.44 -20.66 -2.05
C PHE A 22 -14.45 -21.55 -2.80
N ALA A 23 -15.62 -21.80 -2.21
CA ALA A 23 -16.67 -22.61 -2.82
C ALA A 23 -17.32 -21.93 -4.04
N ASP A 24 -17.29 -20.60 -4.11
CA ASP A 24 -17.85 -19.81 -5.23
C ASP A 24 -16.94 -19.87 -6.47
N LEU A 25 -15.67 -20.27 -6.32
CA LEU A 25 -14.73 -20.41 -7.44
C LEU A 25 -15.12 -21.60 -8.33
N PRO A 26 -14.87 -21.58 -9.65
CA PRO A 26 -15.07 -22.74 -10.53
C PRO A 26 -14.30 -23.99 -10.07
N ALA A 27 -14.80 -25.18 -10.41
CA ALA A 27 -14.26 -26.44 -9.91
C ALA A 27 -12.79 -26.67 -10.34
N GLU A 28 -12.49 -26.32 -11.58
CA GLU A 28 -11.17 -26.35 -12.20
C GLU A 28 -10.19 -25.38 -11.53
N VAL A 29 -10.65 -24.20 -11.12
CA VAL A 29 -9.86 -23.22 -10.37
C VAL A 29 -9.53 -23.75 -8.98
N ARG A 30 -10.52 -24.29 -8.26
CA ARG A 30 -10.32 -24.91 -6.94
C ARG A 30 -9.36 -26.09 -7.02
N ALA A 31 -9.51 -26.94 -8.03
CA ALA A 31 -8.62 -28.08 -8.26
C ALA A 31 -7.19 -27.62 -8.54
N ARG A 32 -7.00 -26.59 -9.37
CA ARG A 32 -5.68 -26.05 -9.67
C ARG A 32 -5.01 -25.40 -8.46
N LEU A 33 -5.77 -24.69 -7.61
CA LEU A 33 -5.26 -24.14 -6.35
C LEU A 33 -4.81 -25.25 -5.38
N ALA A 34 -5.59 -26.34 -5.27
CA ALA A 34 -5.23 -27.50 -4.46
C ALA A 34 -3.95 -28.18 -4.98
N GLU A 35 -3.83 -28.34 -6.31
CA GLU A 35 -2.63 -28.89 -6.93
C GLU A 35 -1.38 -28.03 -6.64
N LEU A 36 -1.48 -26.71 -6.83
CA LEU A 36 -0.40 -25.77 -6.48
C LEU A 36 -0.02 -25.82 -5.00
N ALA A 37 -1.00 -25.97 -4.10
CA ALA A 37 -0.76 -26.11 -2.67
C ALA A 37 -0.06 -27.44 -2.30
N GLY A 38 -0.13 -28.44 -3.20
CA GLY A 38 0.47 -29.76 -3.03
C GLY A 38 -0.48 -30.83 -2.51
N GLY A 39 -1.81 -30.65 -2.62
CA GLY A 39 -2.78 -31.67 -2.23
C GLY A 39 -4.18 -31.13 -1.92
N ALA A 40 -5.03 -31.98 -1.33
CA ALA A 40 -6.36 -31.57 -0.90
C ALA A 40 -6.30 -30.46 0.16
N VAL A 41 -7.16 -29.45 0.02
CA VAL A 41 -7.20 -28.27 0.88
C VAL A 41 -8.56 -28.11 1.57
N VAL A 42 -8.53 -27.57 2.78
CA VAL A 42 -9.70 -27.01 3.47
C VAL A 42 -9.51 -25.49 3.47
N ALA A 43 -10.48 -24.77 2.91
CA ALA A 43 -10.43 -23.32 2.84
C ALA A 43 -11.05 -22.69 4.09
N ASP A 44 -10.32 -21.74 4.68
CA ASP A 44 -10.88 -20.83 5.68
C ASP A 44 -11.76 -19.76 4.98
N PRO A 45 -12.57 -19.01 5.73
CA PRO A 45 -13.22 -17.81 5.18
C PRO A 45 -12.19 -16.87 4.54
N PRO A 46 -12.51 -16.22 3.39
CA PRO A 46 -11.60 -15.30 2.75
C PRO A 46 -11.28 -14.12 3.66
N VAL A 47 -10.07 -13.55 3.51
CA VAL A 47 -9.71 -12.35 4.27
C VAL A 47 -10.58 -11.18 3.85
N ARG A 48 -10.91 -10.33 4.80
CA ARG A 48 -11.75 -9.15 4.56
C ARG A 48 -10.96 -7.86 4.38
N SER A 49 -9.64 -7.96 4.29
CA SER A 49 -8.73 -6.85 4.01
C SER A 49 -8.47 -6.67 2.51
N GLY A 50 -7.88 -5.53 2.13
CA GLY A 50 -7.65 -5.13 0.73
C GLY A 50 -8.85 -4.44 0.09
N PHE A 51 -8.72 -4.09 -1.19
CA PHE A 51 -9.73 -3.31 -1.93
C PHE A 51 -10.24 -3.99 -3.22
N THR A 52 -9.82 -5.23 -3.45
CA THR A 52 -10.22 -6.02 -4.64
C THR A 52 -11.30 -7.04 -4.30
N ARG A 53 -12.16 -7.36 -5.28
CA ARG A 53 -13.17 -8.42 -5.16
C ARG A 53 -12.66 -9.84 -5.47
N ALA A 54 -11.36 -10.02 -5.70
CA ALA A 54 -10.76 -11.33 -5.96
C ALA A 54 -10.85 -12.25 -4.72
N TYR A 55 -10.88 -13.57 -4.92
CA TYR A 55 -10.69 -14.50 -3.82
C TYR A 55 -9.29 -14.30 -3.23
N ALA A 56 -9.20 -14.25 -1.90
CA ALA A 56 -7.95 -14.22 -1.16
C ALA A 56 -8.21 -14.90 0.20
N GLY A 57 -7.50 -15.98 0.50
CA GLY A 57 -7.79 -16.75 1.70
C GLY A 57 -6.73 -17.78 2.05
N ARG A 58 -6.77 -18.22 3.31
CA ARG A 58 -5.93 -19.29 3.82
C ARG A 58 -6.51 -20.65 3.43
N LEU A 59 -5.63 -21.55 3.00
CA LEU A 59 -5.91 -22.93 2.66
C LEU A 59 -5.06 -23.84 3.57
N SER A 60 -5.71 -24.75 4.28
CA SER A 60 -5.07 -25.72 5.17
C SER A 60 -4.95 -27.08 4.49
N LEU A 61 -3.79 -27.71 4.59
CA LEU A 61 -3.51 -29.06 4.04
C LEU A 61 -3.63 -30.13 5.13
N ALA A 62 -3.84 -31.38 4.71
CA ALA A 62 -3.96 -32.52 5.63
C ALA A 62 -2.68 -32.82 6.42
N ASP A 63 -1.52 -32.38 5.94
CA ASP A 63 -0.22 -32.52 6.61
C ASP A 63 0.06 -31.41 7.65
N GLY A 64 -0.91 -30.54 7.91
CA GLY A 64 -0.82 -29.45 8.87
C GLY A 64 -0.18 -28.17 8.33
N ARG A 65 0.32 -28.17 7.08
CA ARG A 65 0.77 -26.93 6.42
C ARG A 65 -0.41 -26.04 6.07
N ALA A 66 -0.14 -24.73 5.94
CA ALA A 66 -1.09 -23.78 5.40
C ALA A 66 -0.43 -22.90 4.32
N VAL A 67 -1.21 -22.53 3.33
CA VAL A 67 -0.83 -21.62 2.24
C VAL A 67 -1.88 -20.52 2.11
N PHE A 68 -1.48 -19.39 1.53
CA PHE A 68 -2.38 -18.30 1.18
C PHE A 68 -2.59 -18.30 -0.33
N ALA A 69 -3.84 -18.26 -0.77
CA ALA A 69 -4.19 -18.30 -2.18
C ALA A 69 -4.96 -17.05 -2.58
N LYS A 70 -4.63 -16.50 -3.76
CA LYS A 70 -5.45 -15.47 -4.43
C LYS A 70 -5.88 -15.98 -5.81
N ALA A 71 -7.10 -15.62 -6.22
CA ALA A 71 -7.64 -15.97 -7.53
C ALA A 71 -8.55 -14.87 -8.07
N ALA A 72 -8.33 -14.46 -9.33
CA ALA A 72 -9.13 -13.43 -10.01
C ALA A 72 -9.34 -13.77 -11.49
N ASP A 73 -10.50 -13.38 -12.02
CA ASP A 73 -10.86 -13.47 -13.45
C ASP A 73 -11.07 -12.08 -14.07
N THR A 74 -11.68 -12.03 -15.25
CA THR A 74 -11.98 -10.80 -15.99
C THR A 74 -13.04 -9.91 -15.31
N SER A 75 -13.81 -10.42 -14.34
CA SER A 75 -14.72 -9.59 -13.54
C SER A 75 -13.97 -8.72 -12.53
N ALA A 76 -12.70 -9.04 -12.24
CA ALA A 76 -11.82 -8.28 -11.36
C ALA A 76 -10.48 -7.96 -12.08
N PRO A 77 -10.50 -7.15 -13.15
CA PRO A 77 -9.36 -6.98 -14.05
C PRO A 77 -8.11 -6.44 -13.35
N HIS A 78 -8.27 -5.50 -12.41
CA HIS A 78 -7.15 -4.97 -11.62
C HIS A 78 -6.50 -6.05 -10.75
N ALA A 79 -7.28 -6.94 -10.14
CA ALA A 79 -6.76 -8.02 -9.32
C ALA A 79 -6.06 -9.08 -10.17
N ARG A 80 -6.54 -9.32 -11.39
CA ARG A 80 -5.89 -10.23 -12.34
C ARG A 80 -4.48 -9.76 -12.69
N VAL A 81 -4.32 -8.50 -13.05
CA VAL A 81 -3.00 -7.88 -13.32
C VAL A 81 -2.14 -7.88 -12.05
N ALA A 82 -2.73 -7.60 -10.89
CA ALA A 82 -2.01 -7.60 -9.61
C ALA A 82 -1.42 -8.98 -9.29
N ILE A 83 -2.19 -10.06 -9.45
CA ILE A 83 -1.75 -11.44 -9.21
C ILE A 83 -0.59 -11.83 -10.15
N GLU A 84 -0.65 -11.45 -11.42
CA GLU A 84 0.44 -11.72 -12.38
C GLU A 84 1.73 -11.01 -11.96
N ARG A 85 1.63 -9.72 -11.62
CA ARG A 85 2.78 -8.93 -11.15
C ARG A 85 3.36 -9.50 -9.86
N GLU A 86 2.53 -9.73 -8.85
CA GLU A 86 2.96 -10.28 -7.57
C GLU A 86 3.65 -11.65 -7.75
N SER A 87 3.12 -12.51 -8.62
CA SER A 87 3.73 -13.81 -8.92
C SER A 87 5.15 -13.67 -9.48
N ALA A 88 5.35 -12.75 -10.42
CA ALA A 88 6.67 -12.50 -11.03
C ALA A 88 7.66 -11.94 -10.00
N VAL A 89 7.21 -11.03 -9.15
CA VAL A 89 8.04 -10.37 -8.13
C VAL A 89 8.45 -11.35 -7.03
N LEU A 90 7.51 -12.13 -6.50
CA LEU A 90 7.81 -13.09 -5.43
C LEU A 90 8.76 -14.21 -5.88
N ALA A 91 8.79 -14.56 -7.18
CA ALA A 91 9.77 -15.50 -7.72
C ALA A 91 11.22 -15.01 -7.56
N HIS A 92 11.44 -13.69 -7.66
CA HIS A 92 12.75 -13.06 -7.50
C HIS A 92 13.08 -12.70 -6.03
N LEU A 93 12.07 -12.61 -5.16
CA LEU A 93 12.25 -12.37 -3.72
C LEU A 93 12.41 -13.65 -2.89
N ALA A 94 12.55 -14.82 -3.54
CA ALA A 94 12.71 -16.10 -2.86
C ALA A 94 13.84 -16.07 -1.81
N GLY A 95 13.54 -16.56 -0.61
CA GLY A 95 14.48 -16.60 0.52
C GLY A 95 14.69 -15.28 1.26
N ARG A 96 14.03 -14.19 0.85
CA ARG A 96 14.07 -12.91 1.57
C ARG A 96 13.09 -12.92 2.73
N ALA A 97 13.57 -12.59 3.92
CA ALA A 97 12.77 -12.62 5.15
C ALA A 97 11.56 -11.67 5.13
N THR A 98 11.59 -10.60 4.32
CA THR A 98 10.55 -9.57 4.29
C THR A 98 9.38 -9.88 3.36
N ALA A 99 9.48 -10.89 2.50
CA ALA A 99 8.43 -11.26 1.53
C ALA A 99 7.94 -12.69 1.78
N PRO A 100 6.68 -13.02 1.47
CA PRO A 100 6.18 -14.40 1.56
C PRO A 100 6.83 -15.29 0.50
N HIS A 101 7.09 -16.55 0.83
CA HIS A 101 7.58 -17.52 -0.16
C HIS A 101 6.50 -17.85 -1.21
N LEU A 102 6.83 -17.73 -2.50
CA LEU A 102 5.97 -18.19 -3.59
C LEU A 102 5.93 -19.72 -3.62
N VAL A 103 4.74 -20.32 -3.45
CA VAL A 103 4.55 -21.76 -3.63
C VAL A 103 4.36 -22.09 -5.11
N GLY A 104 3.57 -21.28 -5.81
CA GLY A 104 3.41 -21.37 -7.26
C GLY A 104 2.31 -20.46 -7.79
N SER A 105 2.28 -20.29 -9.11
CA SER A 105 1.24 -19.52 -9.81
C SER A 105 0.77 -20.28 -11.04
N ALA A 106 -0.43 -19.98 -11.51
CA ALA A 106 -1.00 -20.59 -12.71
C ALA A 106 -2.07 -19.71 -13.36
N ALA A 107 -2.40 -20.06 -14.60
CA ALA A 107 -3.60 -19.60 -15.28
C ALA A 107 -4.53 -20.79 -15.55
N VAL A 108 -5.84 -20.56 -15.46
CA VAL A 108 -6.90 -21.49 -15.86
C VAL A 108 -7.92 -20.67 -16.63
N ASP A 109 -7.94 -20.81 -17.96
CA ASP A 109 -8.70 -19.92 -18.84
C ASP A 109 -8.41 -18.43 -18.52
N GLU A 110 -9.45 -17.67 -18.18
CA GLU A 110 -9.36 -16.25 -17.81
C GLU A 110 -8.91 -15.99 -16.37
N TRP A 111 -8.74 -17.04 -15.56
CA TRP A 111 -8.32 -16.93 -14.18
C TRP A 111 -6.81 -16.81 -14.06
N ARG A 112 -6.37 -16.00 -13.08
CA ARG A 112 -4.98 -15.94 -12.60
C ARG A 112 -4.94 -16.31 -11.13
N LEU A 113 -4.01 -17.20 -10.81
CA LEU A 113 -3.90 -17.87 -9.53
C LEU A 113 -2.49 -17.71 -8.97
N ILE A 114 -2.39 -17.45 -7.67
CA ILE A 114 -1.13 -17.45 -6.93
C ILE A 114 -1.35 -18.14 -5.59
N VAL A 115 -0.41 -19.01 -5.22
CA VAL A 115 -0.32 -19.67 -3.93
C VAL A 115 1.03 -19.30 -3.32
N MET A 116 1.00 -18.83 -2.08
CA MET A 116 2.17 -18.36 -1.34
C MET A 116 2.12 -18.86 0.11
N GLU A 117 3.19 -18.64 0.85
CA GLU A 117 3.27 -18.85 2.29
C GLU A 117 2.08 -18.19 3.02
N ALA A 118 1.37 -18.94 3.86
CA ALA A 118 0.47 -18.35 4.83
C ALA A 118 1.29 -17.83 6.02
N VAL A 119 1.56 -16.52 6.05
CA VAL A 119 2.22 -15.90 7.19
C VAL A 119 1.31 -15.99 8.42
N ASP A 120 1.78 -16.67 9.47
CA ASP A 120 1.10 -16.70 10.75
C ASP A 120 1.48 -15.47 11.59
N GLY A 121 0.53 -14.56 11.72
CA GLY A 121 0.73 -13.29 12.39
C GLY A 121 -0.50 -12.40 12.32
N ASP A 122 -0.32 -11.18 12.79
CA ASP A 122 -1.39 -10.19 12.89
C ASP A 122 -1.09 -8.94 12.06
N MET A 123 -2.16 -8.35 11.52
CA MET A 123 -2.10 -7.07 10.84
C MET A 123 -1.77 -5.95 11.85
N PRO A 124 -0.72 -5.13 11.64
CA PRO A 124 -0.42 -3.98 12.49
C PRO A 124 -1.37 -2.81 12.20
N GLY A 125 -1.24 -1.70 12.94
CA GLY A 125 -1.87 -0.43 12.58
C GLY A 125 -3.35 -0.29 12.98
N MET A 126 -3.83 -1.08 13.95
CA MET A 126 -5.21 -1.04 14.46
C MET A 126 -5.32 -1.01 16.00
N PRO A 127 -4.76 0.02 16.69
CA PRO A 127 -3.96 1.14 16.18
C PRO A 127 -2.47 0.80 16.04
N TRP A 128 -1.67 1.70 15.49
CA TRP A 128 -0.20 1.57 15.52
C TRP A 128 0.33 1.59 16.95
N THR A 129 1.28 0.69 17.21
CA THR A 129 2.07 0.68 18.44
C THR A 129 3.53 0.91 18.09
N THR A 130 4.32 1.39 19.05
CA THR A 130 5.77 1.53 18.89
C THR A 130 6.40 0.20 18.48
N THR A 131 6.02 -0.92 19.10
CA THR A 131 6.56 -2.25 18.80
C THR A 131 6.30 -2.67 17.36
N ALA A 132 5.07 -2.47 16.85
CA ALA A 132 4.74 -2.78 15.47
C ALA A 132 5.46 -1.86 14.49
N ALA A 133 5.56 -0.55 14.78
CA ALA A 133 6.28 0.40 13.96
C ALA A 133 7.79 0.08 13.87
N ASP A 134 8.41 -0.31 14.99
CA ASP A 134 9.82 -0.73 15.02
C ASP A 134 10.04 -2.04 14.25
N ALA A 135 9.09 -2.99 14.27
CA ALA A 135 9.16 -4.20 13.45
C ALA A 135 9.13 -3.89 11.95
N VAL A 136 8.24 -2.99 11.54
CA VAL A 136 8.11 -2.57 10.13
C VAL A 136 9.31 -1.75 9.68
N HIS A 137 9.84 -0.89 10.56
CA HIS A 137 11.09 -0.16 10.31
C HIS A 137 12.24 -1.10 9.99
N ARG A 138 12.42 -2.18 10.78
CA ARG A 138 13.42 -3.22 10.51
C ARG A 138 13.17 -3.95 9.19
N ALA A 139 11.92 -4.22 8.85
CA ALA A 139 11.58 -4.84 7.57
C ALA A 139 11.94 -3.92 6.39
N CYS A 140 11.68 -2.61 6.48
CA CYS A 140 12.09 -1.65 5.45
C CYS A 140 13.62 -1.52 5.33
N LEU A 141 14.35 -1.59 6.45
CA LEU A 141 15.82 -1.67 6.43
C LEU A 141 16.30 -2.91 5.66
N ALA A 142 15.74 -4.08 5.94
CA ALA A 142 16.09 -5.31 5.24
C ALA A 142 15.69 -5.29 3.75
N ALA A 143 14.60 -4.60 3.38
CA ALA A 143 14.22 -4.40 1.99
C ALA A 143 15.22 -3.49 1.25
N ALA A 144 15.75 -2.46 1.91
CA ALA A 144 16.80 -1.59 1.37
C ALA A 144 18.15 -2.30 1.14
N GLU A 145 18.33 -3.51 1.67
CA GLU A 145 19.51 -4.35 1.45
C GLU A 145 19.36 -5.31 0.25
N VAL A 146 18.24 -5.27 -0.47
CA VAL A 146 18.05 -6.08 -1.68
C VAL A 146 19.07 -5.67 -2.75
N PRO A 147 19.89 -6.60 -3.28
CA PRO A 147 20.91 -6.29 -4.27
C PRO A 147 20.35 -5.64 -5.54
N ALA A 148 21.08 -4.69 -6.10
CA ALA A 148 20.63 -3.89 -7.25
C ALA A 148 20.28 -4.74 -8.49
N ASP A 149 21.00 -5.83 -8.73
CA ASP A 149 20.71 -6.79 -9.82
C ASP A 149 19.36 -7.50 -9.61
N VAL A 150 19.03 -7.82 -8.35
CA VAL A 150 17.70 -8.35 -8.00
C VAL A 150 16.65 -7.26 -8.24
N VAL A 151 16.86 -6.03 -7.77
CA VAL A 151 15.91 -4.92 -7.96
C VAL A 151 15.58 -4.68 -9.43
N VAL A 152 16.60 -4.69 -10.30
CA VAL A 152 16.41 -4.54 -11.77
C VAL A 152 15.61 -5.71 -12.36
N ALA A 153 15.72 -6.92 -11.81
CA ALA A 153 14.92 -8.06 -12.22
C ALA A 153 13.47 -8.00 -11.72
N LEU A 154 13.20 -7.29 -10.61
CA LEU A 154 11.84 -7.13 -10.08
C LEU A 154 10.98 -6.23 -10.98
N THR A 155 11.55 -5.13 -11.47
CA THR A 155 10.77 -4.10 -12.13
C THR A 155 11.62 -3.12 -12.95
N ALA A 156 11.04 -2.66 -14.06
CA ALA A 156 11.54 -1.52 -14.82
C ALA A 156 10.90 -0.20 -14.35
N ASP A 157 9.82 -0.26 -13.57
CA ASP A 157 9.02 0.87 -13.14
C ASP A 157 9.84 1.79 -12.20
N LEU A 158 9.52 3.09 -12.24
CA LEU A 158 10.27 4.13 -11.56
C LEU A 158 9.29 4.99 -10.77
N LEU A 159 9.43 5.00 -9.44
CA LEU A 159 8.55 5.77 -8.57
C LEU A 159 8.56 7.28 -8.90
N ALA A 160 9.74 7.80 -9.27
CA ALA A 160 9.91 9.17 -9.76
C ALA A 160 9.00 9.52 -10.95
N VAL A 161 8.68 8.55 -11.78
CA VAL A 161 7.82 8.69 -12.95
C VAL A 161 6.38 8.40 -12.56
N ASP A 162 6.12 7.21 -12.00
CA ASP A 162 4.77 6.69 -11.78
C ASP A 162 4.00 7.44 -10.69
N LEU A 163 4.71 8.03 -9.72
CA LEU A 163 4.13 8.86 -8.66
C LEU A 163 4.67 10.29 -8.72
N GLY A 164 6.00 10.44 -8.75
CA GLY A 164 6.64 11.76 -8.61
C GLY A 164 6.36 12.73 -9.75
N SER A 165 6.05 12.22 -10.93
CA SER A 165 5.74 13.00 -12.14
C SER A 165 4.32 12.71 -12.66
N ASP A 166 3.44 12.15 -11.83
CA ASP A 166 2.07 11.83 -12.23
C ASP A 166 1.31 13.14 -12.55
N PRO A 167 0.95 13.38 -13.82
CA PRO A 167 0.27 14.61 -14.20
C PRO A 167 -1.09 14.76 -13.51
N VAL A 168 -1.76 13.66 -13.14
CA VAL A 168 -3.05 13.72 -12.45
C VAL A 168 -2.86 14.28 -11.04
N ALA A 169 -1.88 13.77 -10.30
CA ALA A 169 -1.58 14.23 -8.95
C ALA A 169 -1.15 15.71 -8.93
N LEU A 170 -0.28 16.11 -9.86
CA LEU A 170 0.23 17.47 -9.97
C LEU A 170 -0.87 18.47 -10.38
N ASN A 171 -1.64 18.16 -11.44
CA ASN A 171 -2.73 19.01 -11.93
C ASN A 171 -3.84 19.20 -10.88
N ALA A 172 -4.10 18.18 -10.04
CA ALA A 172 -5.07 18.29 -8.96
C ALA A 172 -4.66 19.37 -7.95
N LEU A 173 -3.39 19.43 -7.56
CA LEU A 173 -2.89 20.44 -6.63
C LEU A 173 -2.79 21.83 -7.27
N GLU A 174 -2.36 21.90 -8.53
CA GLU A 174 -2.34 23.18 -9.28
C GLU A 174 -3.74 23.78 -9.41
N SER A 175 -4.75 22.97 -9.73
CA SER A 175 -6.15 23.40 -9.83
C SER A 175 -6.68 23.94 -8.50
N LEU A 176 -6.33 23.29 -7.38
CA LEU A 176 -6.71 23.72 -6.03
C LEU A 176 -5.98 24.99 -5.59
N ALA A 177 -4.69 25.12 -5.92
CA ALA A 177 -3.89 26.29 -5.62
C ALA A 177 -4.35 27.52 -6.41
N GLY A 178 -4.67 27.35 -7.69
CA GLY A 178 -5.21 28.39 -8.57
C GLY A 178 -6.67 28.76 -8.30
N GLY A 179 -7.36 28.02 -7.41
CA GLY A 179 -8.78 28.24 -7.11
C GLY A 179 -9.74 27.86 -8.24
N VAL A 180 -9.26 27.07 -9.22
CA VAL A 180 -10.10 26.50 -10.29
C VAL A 180 -11.05 25.46 -9.69
N ASP A 181 -10.48 24.56 -8.88
CA ASP A 181 -11.24 23.61 -8.08
C ASP A 181 -11.41 24.13 -6.65
N PRO A 182 -12.58 23.94 -6.02
CA PRO A 182 -12.77 24.30 -4.62
C PRO A 182 -11.94 23.40 -3.70
N TRP A 183 -11.41 23.99 -2.61
CA TRP A 183 -10.72 23.21 -1.58
C TRP A 183 -11.67 22.19 -0.93
N PRO A 184 -11.29 20.90 -0.83
CA PRO A 184 -12.16 19.89 -0.24
C PRO A 184 -12.45 20.19 1.23
N GLY A 185 -13.74 20.31 1.60
CA GLY A 185 -14.16 20.66 2.97
C GLY A 185 -13.87 19.59 4.04
N TRP A 186 -13.37 18.42 3.64
CA TRP A 186 -12.93 17.32 4.52
C TRP A 186 -11.40 17.30 4.73
N LEU A 187 -10.66 18.21 4.09
CA LEU A 187 -9.24 18.44 4.37
C LEU A 187 -9.05 19.58 5.36
N THR A 188 -7.90 19.57 6.04
CA THR A 188 -7.42 20.73 6.80
C THR A 188 -7.47 21.97 5.93
N PRO A 189 -8.10 23.07 6.39
CA PRO A 189 -8.17 24.30 5.61
C PRO A 189 -6.76 24.89 5.47
N LEU A 190 -6.42 25.31 4.26
CA LEU A 190 -5.17 26.02 3.96
C LEU A 190 -5.46 27.40 3.37
N THR A 191 -4.60 28.37 3.65
CA THR A 191 -4.57 29.67 2.95
C THR A 191 -4.15 29.51 1.48
N ALA A 192 -4.35 30.53 0.65
CA ALA A 192 -3.95 30.48 -0.76
C ALA A 192 -2.43 30.28 -0.93
N GLU A 193 -1.64 30.88 -0.04
CA GLU A 193 -0.17 30.75 -0.02
C GLU A 193 0.24 29.32 0.33
N GLN A 194 -0.38 28.71 1.35
CA GLN A 194 -0.10 27.33 1.76
C GLN A 194 -0.51 26.32 0.67
N ARG A 195 -1.62 26.56 -0.04
CA ARG A 195 -2.00 25.72 -1.20
C ARG A 195 -1.00 25.83 -2.34
N SER A 196 -0.48 27.03 -2.59
CA SER A 196 0.55 27.26 -3.60
C SER A 196 1.86 26.57 -3.20
N GLU A 197 2.23 26.63 -1.92
CA GLU A 197 3.40 25.91 -1.39
C GLU A 197 3.22 24.39 -1.52
N LEU A 198 2.04 23.84 -1.19
CA LEU A 198 1.71 22.43 -1.36
C LEU A 198 1.89 21.97 -2.81
N ALA A 199 1.37 22.73 -3.78
CA ALA A 199 1.54 22.43 -5.20
C ALA A 199 3.03 22.51 -5.62
N GLY A 200 3.77 23.53 -5.15
CA GLY A 200 5.20 23.66 -5.40
C GLY A 200 6.02 22.48 -4.87
N LEU A 201 5.73 22.02 -3.65
CA LEU A 201 6.36 20.83 -3.06
C LEU A 201 6.09 19.58 -3.91
N ALA A 202 4.84 19.36 -4.33
CA ALA A 202 4.50 18.23 -5.19
C ALA A 202 5.24 18.28 -6.53
N GLY A 203 5.42 19.47 -7.12
CA GLY A 203 6.19 19.66 -8.35
C GLY A 203 7.66 19.22 -8.26
N HIS A 204 8.21 19.09 -7.05
CA HIS A 204 9.57 18.59 -6.82
C HIS A 204 9.64 17.07 -6.62
N ALA A 205 8.48 16.38 -6.55
CA ALA A 205 8.41 14.96 -6.21
C ALA A 205 9.14 14.07 -7.22
N GLY A 206 9.16 14.40 -8.50
CA GLY A 206 9.88 13.63 -9.53
C GLY A 206 11.38 13.51 -9.22
N ALA A 207 12.01 14.61 -8.79
CA ALA A 207 13.42 14.59 -8.38
C ALA A 207 13.59 13.94 -7.00
N ALA A 208 12.71 14.25 -6.04
CA ALA A 208 12.75 13.71 -4.68
C ALA A 208 12.61 12.18 -4.61
N LEU A 209 11.85 11.60 -5.54
CA LEU A 209 11.56 10.17 -5.61
C LEU A 209 12.48 9.42 -6.58
N ALA A 210 13.55 10.05 -7.06
CA ALA A 210 14.58 9.37 -7.81
C ALA A 210 15.37 8.41 -6.91
N GLY A 211 15.58 7.18 -7.39
CA GLY A 211 16.37 6.18 -6.67
C GLY A 211 16.37 4.83 -7.36
N THR A 212 17.18 3.92 -6.83
CA THR A 212 17.45 2.60 -7.42
C THR A 212 17.15 1.46 -6.47
N GLN A 213 16.63 1.76 -5.28
CA GLN A 213 16.27 0.76 -4.28
C GLN A 213 14.89 0.21 -4.57
N VAL A 214 14.62 -1.01 -4.09
CA VAL A 214 13.27 -1.57 -4.18
C VAL A 214 12.32 -0.75 -3.33
N VAL A 215 11.18 -0.40 -3.91
CA VAL A 215 10.06 0.23 -3.23
C VAL A 215 8.85 -0.67 -3.45
N HIS A 216 8.24 -1.15 -2.36
CA HIS A 216 6.98 -1.88 -2.40
C HIS A 216 5.87 -1.02 -3.03
N GLY A 217 5.88 0.28 -2.72
CA GLY A 217 5.05 1.29 -3.38
C GLY A 217 3.61 1.35 -2.87
N ASP A 218 3.26 0.50 -1.91
CA ASP A 218 1.90 0.36 -1.42
C ASP A 218 1.82 -0.14 0.03
N LEU A 219 2.82 0.18 0.86
CA LEU A 219 2.78 -0.22 2.26
C LEU A 219 1.62 0.46 3.00
N ARG A 220 0.75 -0.38 3.55
CA ARG A 220 -0.41 -0.05 4.36
C ARG A 220 -0.59 -1.13 5.43
N PRO A 221 -1.39 -0.88 6.48
CA PRO A 221 -1.71 -1.91 7.48
C PRO A 221 -2.06 -3.26 6.88
N ASP A 222 -2.93 -3.30 5.85
CA ASP A 222 -3.40 -4.54 5.23
C ASP A 222 -2.38 -5.26 4.35
N ASN A 223 -1.28 -4.59 3.99
CA ASN A 223 -0.15 -5.15 3.24
C ASN A 223 1.01 -5.55 4.16
N LEU A 224 0.77 -5.62 5.47
CA LEU A 224 1.75 -6.00 6.48
C LEU A 224 1.19 -7.09 7.39
N VAL A 225 2.05 -8.04 7.74
CA VAL A 225 1.77 -9.06 8.77
C VAL A 225 2.96 -9.10 9.72
N VAL A 226 2.74 -8.83 11.00
CA VAL A 226 3.75 -9.06 12.03
C VAL A 226 3.60 -10.50 12.49
N ASP A 227 4.59 -11.33 12.15
CA ASP A 227 4.55 -12.74 12.47
C ASP A 227 4.72 -13.00 13.97
N ARG A 228 4.55 -14.26 14.39
CA ARG A 228 4.68 -14.67 15.79
C ARG A 228 6.07 -14.43 16.39
N THR A 229 7.09 -14.21 15.58
CA THR A 229 8.45 -13.87 16.03
C THR A 229 8.64 -12.37 16.24
N GLY A 230 7.65 -11.55 15.85
CA GLY A 230 7.74 -10.09 15.86
C GLY A 230 8.41 -9.50 14.61
N THR A 231 8.54 -10.29 13.55
CA THR A 231 9.09 -9.84 12.27
C THR A 231 7.96 -9.36 11.36
N ALA A 232 8.09 -8.17 10.78
CA ALA A 232 7.11 -7.69 9.80
C ALA A 232 7.40 -8.29 8.43
N ARG A 233 6.37 -8.87 7.82
CA ARG A 233 6.32 -9.40 6.45
C ARG A 233 5.48 -8.46 5.60
N MET A 234 5.99 -8.10 4.42
CA MET A 234 5.29 -7.29 3.42
C MET A 234 4.63 -8.22 2.41
N VAL A 235 3.34 -8.02 2.15
CA VAL A 235 2.53 -8.81 1.21
C VAL A 235 1.90 -7.88 0.17
N ASP A 236 1.42 -8.42 -0.95
CA ASP A 236 0.84 -7.63 -2.06
C ASP A 236 1.88 -6.78 -2.82
N TRP A 237 2.91 -7.47 -3.35
CA TRP A 237 4.04 -6.87 -4.06
C TRP A 237 3.73 -6.42 -5.51
N ASN A 238 2.47 -6.08 -5.81
CA ASN A 238 2.01 -5.80 -7.18
C ASN A 238 2.29 -4.36 -7.68
N TRP A 239 2.79 -3.48 -6.81
CA TRP A 239 3.15 -2.08 -7.09
C TRP A 239 4.65 -1.80 -7.02
N VAL A 240 5.48 -2.85 -7.06
CA VAL A 240 6.92 -2.72 -6.90
C VAL A 240 7.52 -1.79 -7.97
N SER A 241 8.35 -0.87 -7.53
CA SER A 241 9.06 0.10 -8.37
C SER A 241 10.46 0.33 -7.84
N ARG A 242 11.25 1.11 -8.58
CA ARG A 242 12.55 1.62 -8.14
C ARG A 242 12.41 3.04 -7.62
N GLY A 243 13.01 3.31 -6.47
CA GLY A 243 12.94 4.61 -5.83
C GLY A 243 13.90 4.75 -4.64
N PRO A 244 13.65 5.73 -3.76
CA PRO A 244 14.41 5.92 -2.54
C PRO A 244 14.03 4.87 -1.47
N ALA A 245 15.00 4.35 -0.74
CA ALA A 245 14.76 3.34 0.31
C ALA A 245 13.83 3.80 1.45
N TRP A 246 13.67 5.11 1.65
CA TRP A 246 12.87 5.66 2.75
C TRP A 246 11.38 5.69 2.49
N VAL A 247 10.94 5.64 1.23
CA VAL A 247 9.55 5.96 0.84
C VAL A 247 8.54 5.08 1.55
N ASP A 248 8.73 3.75 1.52
CA ASP A 248 7.77 2.82 2.10
C ASP A 248 7.58 3.04 3.61
N PHE A 249 8.66 3.30 4.33
CA PHE A 249 8.58 3.55 5.77
C PHE A 249 7.97 4.92 6.09
N VAL A 250 8.37 5.96 5.36
CA VAL A 250 7.81 7.32 5.51
C VAL A 250 6.35 7.38 5.09
N GLY A 251 5.92 6.57 4.12
CA GLY A 251 4.53 6.44 3.70
C GLY A 251 3.59 5.95 4.81
N LEU A 252 4.14 5.31 5.85
CA LEU A 252 3.37 4.89 7.03
C LEU A 252 3.34 5.97 8.13
N TRP A 253 4.22 6.97 8.10
CA TRP A 253 4.29 8.02 9.11
C TRP A 253 2.98 8.79 9.28
N PRO A 254 2.23 9.16 8.22
CA PRO A 254 0.96 9.84 8.37
C PRO A 254 -0.04 9.11 9.28
N LEU A 255 -0.15 7.79 9.13
CA LEU A 255 -1.05 6.98 9.94
C LEU A 255 -0.49 6.75 11.36
N MET A 256 0.82 6.53 11.49
CA MET A 256 1.47 6.42 12.81
C MET A 256 1.29 7.71 13.63
N ALA A 257 1.52 8.88 13.02
CA ALA A 257 1.34 10.17 13.65
C ALA A 257 -0.13 10.43 14.00
N HIS A 258 -1.07 10.04 13.13
CA HIS A 258 -2.51 10.09 13.41
C HIS A 258 -2.89 9.26 14.64
N HIS A 259 -2.23 8.11 14.87
CA HIS A 259 -2.39 7.30 16.09
C HIS A 259 -1.57 7.79 17.29
N GLY A 260 -0.92 8.96 17.18
CA GLY A 260 -0.20 9.61 18.27
C GLY A 260 1.24 9.15 18.47
N LEU A 261 1.83 8.42 17.51
CA LEU A 261 3.26 8.09 17.57
C LEU A 261 4.10 9.30 17.15
N ASP A 262 5.15 9.58 17.90
CA ASP A 262 6.17 10.55 17.50
C ASP A 262 7.06 9.94 16.40
N VAL A 263 6.78 10.29 15.15
CA VAL A 263 7.55 9.81 13.99
C VAL A 263 8.94 10.44 13.88
N THR A 264 9.21 11.52 14.61
CA THR A 264 10.52 12.19 14.58
C THR A 264 11.63 11.34 15.20
N ARG A 265 11.28 10.35 16.04
CA ARG A 265 12.23 9.37 16.59
C ARG A 265 13.05 8.64 15.54
N TRP A 266 12.54 8.50 14.31
CA TRP A 266 13.23 7.81 13.22
C TRP A 266 14.04 8.74 12.33
N GLN A 267 14.21 10.03 12.68
CA GLN A 267 15.06 10.96 11.92
C GLN A 267 16.51 10.46 11.80
N GLY A 268 17.02 9.70 12.77
CA GLY A 268 18.35 9.06 12.73
C GLY A 268 18.41 7.70 12.03
N SER A 269 17.32 7.28 11.36
CA SER A 269 17.25 6.01 10.65
C SER A 269 18.27 5.94 9.51
N PRO A 270 18.94 4.79 9.28
CA PRO A 270 19.76 4.57 8.09
C PRO A 270 19.02 4.82 6.76
N LEU A 271 17.69 4.61 6.73
CA LEU A 271 16.87 4.89 5.54
C LEU A 271 16.89 6.38 5.15
N LEU A 272 17.08 7.27 6.12
CA LEU A 272 17.00 8.73 5.94
C LEU A 272 18.37 9.41 5.86
N VAL A 273 19.47 8.65 5.86
CA VAL A 273 20.82 9.21 5.75
C VAL A 273 20.97 9.93 4.41
N GLY A 274 21.29 11.22 4.45
CA GLY A 274 21.47 12.06 3.27
C GLY A 274 20.18 12.44 2.55
N VAL A 275 19.00 12.14 3.13
CA VAL A 275 17.71 12.55 2.58
C VAL A 275 17.44 13.99 2.93
N ASP A 276 17.18 14.81 1.90
CA ASP A 276 16.69 16.18 2.08
C ASP A 276 15.32 16.16 2.79
N PRO A 277 15.13 16.87 3.92
CA PRO A 277 13.82 17.00 4.55
C PRO A 277 12.71 17.47 3.59
N ASP A 278 13.02 18.31 2.61
CA ASP A 278 12.05 18.78 1.61
C ASP A 278 11.68 17.65 0.62
N ALA A 279 12.51 16.61 0.44
CA ALA A 279 12.14 15.44 -0.36
C ALA A 279 11.01 14.62 0.28
N VAL A 280 11.01 14.52 1.62
CA VAL A 280 9.89 13.93 2.38
C VAL A 280 8.64 14.77 2.21
N ASP A 281 8.75 16.10 2.28
CA ASP A 281 7.62 17.02 2.10
C ASP A 281 7.03 16.92 0.68
N ALA A 282 7.88 16.82 -0.34
CA ALA A 282 7.48 16.61 -1.74
C ALA A 282 6.73 15.29 -1.95
N PHE A 283 7.21 14.19 -1.34
CA PHE A 283 6.51 12.91 -1.37
C PHE A 283 5.14 12.98 -0.69
N LEU A 284 5.06 13.58 0.50
CA LEU A 284 3.77 13.74 1.18
C LEU A 284 2.80 14.56 0.33
N ALA A 285 3.28 15.65 -0.26
CA ALA A 285 2.50 16.53 -1.11
C ALA A 285 1.93 15.81 -2.35
N VAL A 286 2.78 15.09 -3.11
CA VAL A 286 2.30 14.42 -4.33
C VAL A 286 1.28 13.31 -4.03
N VAL A 287 1.42 12.61 -2.89
CA VAL A 287 0.41 11.63 -2.45
C VAL A 287 -0.91 12.32 -2.08
N VAL A 288 -0.89 13.50 -1.46
CA VAL A 288 -2.12 14.28 -1.23
C VAL A 288 -2.81 14.58 -2.55
N GLY A 289 -2.07 15.07 -3.56
CA GLY A 289 -2.62 15.36 -4.89
C GLY A 289 -3.29 14.14 -5.53
N LEU A 290 -2.57 13.01 -5.56
CA LEU A 290 -3.08 11.74 -6.09
C LEU A 290 -4.34 11.27 -5.39
N MET A 291 -4.36 11.34 -4.05
CA MET A 291 -5.49 10.84 -3.26
C MET A 291 -6.70 11.76 -3.33
N VAL A 292 -6.50 13.08 -3.44
CA VAL A 292 -7.58 14.04 -3.68
C VAL A 292 -8.24 13.81 -5.03
N ASP A 293 -7.45 13.60 -6.09
CA ASP A 293 -8.00 13.26 -7.40
C ASP A 293 -8.79 11.95 -7.34
N LYS A 294 -8.16 10.87 -6.86
CA LYS A 294 -8.81 9.56 -6.81
C LYS A 294 -10.09 9.55 -5.96
N ALA A 295 -10.16 10.37 -4.92
CA ALA A 295 -11.35 10.51 -4.07
C ALA A 295 -12.57 11.11 -4.79
N ARG A 296 -12.39 11.71 -5.98
CA ARG A 296 -13.47 12.22 -6.85
C ARG A 296 -14.15 11.11 -7.67
N GLY A 297 -13.55 9.92 -7.72
CA GLY A 297 -14.09 8.79 -8.47
C GLY A 297 -15.43 8.29 -7.92
N ASP A 298 -16.10 7.46 -8.73
CA ASP A 298 -17.38 6.83 -8.38
C ASP A 298 -17.35 6.12 -7.02
N ASP A 299 -18.43 6.25 -6.25
CA ASP A 299 -18.71 5.60 -4.96
C ASP A 299 -20.06 4.85 -4.92
N SER A 300 -20.65 4.60 -6.10
CA SER A 300 -21.98 3.98 -6.25
C SER A 300 -22.12 2.59 -5.64
N SER A 301 -21.03 1.83 -5.52
CA SER A 301 -21.03 0.51 -4.90
C SER A 301 -20.35 0.52 -3.53
N PRO A 302 -20.72 -0.38 -2.59
CA PRO A 302 -20.09 -0.44 -1.27
C PRO A 302 -18.57 -0.57 -1.31
N SER A 303 -18.01 -1.37 -2.22
CA SER A 303 -16.56 -1.54 -2.37
C SER A 303 -15.88 -0.24 -2.85
N LEU A 304 -16.52 0.49 -3.78
CA LEU A 304 -16.01 1.77 -4.25
C LEU A 304 -16.12 2.84 -3.16
N ALA A 305 -17.21 2.88 -2.40
CA ALA A 305 -17.37 3.80 -1.28
C ALA A 305 -16.27 3.62 -0.21
N VAL A 306 -15.91 2.38 0.09
CA VAL A 306 -14.78 2.06 0.98
C VAL A 306 -13.45 2.54 0.38
N LEU A 307 -13.23 2.34 -0.92
CA LEU A 307 -12.03 2.85 -1.59
C LEU A 307 -11.94 4.38 -1.57
N ARG A 308 -13.06 5.11 -1.78
CA ARG A 308 -13.07 6.57 -1.67
C ARG A 308 -12.86 7.04 -0.24
N ALA A 309 -13.40 6.32 0.75
CA ALA A 309 -13.11 6.60 2.15
C ALA A 309 -11.61 6.47 2.45
N HIS A 310 -10.97 5.40 1.96
CA HIS A 310 -9.52 5.20 2.09
C HIS A 310 -8.74 6.39 1.51
N GLN A 311 -9.08 6.82 0.29
CA GLN A 311 -8.37 7.92 -0.37
C GLN A 311 -8.54 9.25 0.35
N ARG A 312 -9.76 9.58 0.81
CA ARG A 312 -9.99 10.77 1.63
C ARG A 312 -9.19 10.73 2.93
N PHE A 313 -9.17 9.59 3.62
CA PHE A 313 -8.45 9.43 4.87
C PHE A 313 -6.93 9.47 4.69
N THR A 314 -6.40 8.87 3.62
CA THR A 314 -4.98 8.97 3.25
C THR A 314 -4.60 10.41 2.94
N ALA A 315 -5.34 11.12 2.07
CA ALA A 315 -5.07 12.53 1.78
C ALA A 315 -5.08 13.39 3.06
N HIS A 316 -6.05 13.16 3.94
CA HIS A 316 -6.17 13.88 5.20
C HIS A 316 -4.95 13.66 6.13
N THR A 317 -4.57 12.41 6.38
CA THR A 317 -3.44 12.10 7.28
C THR A 317 -2.10 12.58 6.71
N PHE A 318 -1.89 12.42 5.39
CA PHE A 318 -0.69 12.91 4.71
C PHE A 318 -0.59 14.44 4.79
N LEU A 319 -1.69 15.14 4.53
CA LEU A 319 -1.73 16.60 4.63
C LEU A 319 -1.52 17.06 6.07
N ALA A 320 -2.12 16.39 7.06
CA ALA A 320 -1.97 16.75 8.47
C ALA A 320 -0.51 16.64 8.93
N LEU A 321 0.20 15.57 8.54
CA LEU A 321 1.62 15.41 8.85
C LEU A 321 2.46 16.48 8.14
N LEU A 322 2.20 16.75 6.85
CA LEU A 322 2.90 17.78 6.10
C LEU A 322 2.69 19.18 6.71
N ALA A 323 1.45 19.53 7.03
CA ALA A 323 1.11 20.80 7.67
C ALA A 323 1.85 20.99 9.00
N SER A 324 1.94 19.93 9.82
CA SER A 324 2.75 19.94 11.05
C SER A 324 4.23 20.21 10.77
N ARG A 325 4.81 19.54 9.77
CA ARG A 325 6.22 19.70 9.38
C ARG A 325 6.54 21.09 8.84
N ARG A 326 5.62 21.69 8.06
CA ARG A 326 5.74 23.06 7.53
C ARG A 326 5.32 24.14 8.52
N ARG A 327 4.72 23.77 9.66
CA ARG A 327 4.09 24.68 10.64
C ARG A 327 3.00 25.56 10.00
N TRP A 328 2.20 24.95 9.11
CA TRP A 328 0.98 25.56 8.61
C TRP A 328 -0.06 25.55 9.74
N ALA A 329 -0.38 26.75 10.24
CA ALA A 329 -1.29 26.99 11.36
C ALA A 329 -2.75 27.08 10.90
#